data_AF-A0A8T5IJH6-F1
#
_entry.id   AF-A0A8T5IJH6-F1
#
_cell.length_a   1.000
_cell.length_b   1.000
_cell.length_c   1.000
_cell.angle_alpha   90.00
_cell.angle_beta   90.00
_cell.angle_gamma   90.00
#
_symmetry.space_group_name_H-M   'P 1'
#
loop_
_entity.id
_entity.type
_entity.pdbx_description
1 polymer ?
#
loop_
_entity_poly.entity_id
_entity_poly.type
_entity_poly.pdbx_seq_one_letter_code
_entity_poly.pdbx_strand_id
1 'polypeptide(L)'
;MDLIKELKEEHVEIMRYFEKIKILKSNEKIVEEISSLKELLIEHLKLEDRMLYPALKDCENNKAKEAGDKFSEEMNEVSKVVLKFFDKYQDKNIILTDYKKFINETEEIIKAVSKRVSAEETILFPLFEKYVK
;
A
#
# COMPACT_ATOMS: atom_id res chain seq x y z
N MET A 1 -9.81 8.68 17.55
CA MET A 1 -9.30 7.91 16.39
C MET A 1 -7.79 8.00 16.47
N ASP A 2 -7.08 6.88 16.44
CA ASP A 2 -5.61 6.87 16.48
C ASP A 2 -5.11 6.52 15.08
N LEU A 3 -4.67 7.54 14.33
CA LEU A 3 -4.30 7.43 12.92
C LEU A 3 -3.26 6.31 12.67
N ILE A 4 -2.23 6.23 13.51
CA ILE A 4 -1.17 5.22 13.36
C ILE A 4 -1.70 3.81 13.60
N LYS A 5 -2.65 3.66 14.53
CA LYS A 5 -3.29 2.37 14.77
C LYS A 5 -4.12 1.94 13.56
N GLU A 6 -4.90 2.86 12.99
CA GLU A 6 -5.74 2.61 11.80
C GLU A 6 -4.89 2.19 10.60
N LEU A 7 -3.83 2.94 10.29
CA LEU A 7 -2.91 2.60 9.19
C LEU A 7 -2.24 1.23 9.37
N LYS A 8 -1.83 0.86 10.60
CA LYS A 8 -1.28 -0.47 10.90
C LYS A 8 -2.31 -1.59 10.73
N GLU A 9 -3.56 -1.35 11.10
CA GLU A 9 -4.65 -2.31 10.90
C GLU A 9 -4.92 -2.51 9.38
N GLU A 10 -4.89 -1.42 8.60
CA GLU A 10 -4.96 -1.49 7.13
C GLU A 10 -3.78 -2.25 6.52
N HIS A 11 -2.54 -2.05 6.99
CA HIS A 11 -1.37 -2.80 6.53
C HIS A 11 -1.55 -4.31 6.70
N VAL A 12 -2.06 -4.74 7.85
CA VAL A 12 -2.32 -6.17 8.13
C VAL A 12 -3.33 -6.74 7.13
N GLU A 13 -4.42 -6.01 6.87
CA GLU A 13 -5.45 -6.46 5.93
C GLU A 13 -4.95 -6.44 4.48
N ILE A 14 -4.19 -5.42 4.06
CA ILE A 14 -3.53 -5.37 2.74
C ILE A 14 -2.66 -6.62 2.52
N MET A 15 -1.81 -6.96 3.49
CA MET A 15 -0.96 -8.14 3.39
C MET A 15 -1.76 -9.45 3.39
N ARG A 16 -2.87 -9.50 4.12
CA ARG A 16 -3.78 -10.65 4.12
C ARG A 16 -4.45 -10.86 2.76
N TYR A 17 -4.87 -9.79 2.08
CA TYR A 17 -5.41 -9.89 0.72
C TYR A 17 -4.39 -10.48 -0.25
N PHE A 18 -3.14 -10.03 -0.19
CA PHE A 18 -2.08 -10.58 -1.03
C PHE A 18 -1.85 -12.07 -0.82
N GLU A 19 -1.85 -12.54 0.42
CA GLU A 19 -1.71 -13.98 0.71
C GLU A 19 -2.92 -14.79 0.23
N LYS A 20 -4.15 -14.27 0.37
CA LYS A 20 -5.34 -14.90 -0.22
C LYS A 20 -5.23 -15.02 -1.74
N ILE A 21 -4.86 -13.94 -2.42
CA ILE A 21 -4.73 -13.89 -3.89
C ILE A 21 -3.77 -14.98 -4.39
N LYS A 22 -2.66 -15.22 -3.70
CA LYS A 22 -1.67 -16.25 -4.07
C LYS A 22 -2.20 -17.69 -3.99
N ILE A 23 -3.09 -17.98 -3.05
CA ILE A 23 -3.57 -19.35 -2.80
C ILE A 23 -4.85 -19.68 -3.56
N LEU A 24 -5.61 -18.66 -3.97
CA LEU A 24 -6.84 -18.84 -4.72
C LEU A 24 -6.61 -19.54 -6.07
N LYS A 25 -7.61 -20.33 -6.47
CA LYS A 25 -7.60 -21.10 -7.75
C LYS A 25 -8.69 -20.65 -8.72
N SER A 26 -9.70 -19.91 -8.25
CA SER A 26 -10.75 -19.35 -9.09
C SER A 26 -10.35 -17.94 -9.50
N ASN A 27 -10.34 -17.70 -10.80
CA ASN A 27 -10.00 -16.39 -11.32
C ASN A 27 -11.08 -15.35 -11.02
N GLU A 28 -12.36 -15.74 -10.93
CA GLU A 28 -13.41 -14.84 -10.42
C GLU A 28 -13.07 -14.34 -9.01
N LYS A 29 -12.74 -15.26 -8.10
CA LYS A 29 -12.38 -14.89 -6.72
C LYS A 29 -11.10 -14.05 -6.65
N ILE A 30 -10.11 -14.33 -7.52
CA ILE A 30 -8.90 -13.51 -7.59
C ILE A 30 -9.26 -12.07 -7.98
N VAL A 31 -10.10 -11.87 -9.00
CA VAL A 31 -10.54 -10.54 -9.43
C VAL A 31 -11.33 -9.81 -8.33
N GLU A 32 -12.19 -10.52 -7.60
CA GLU A 32 -12.94 -9.98 -6.46
C GLU A 32 -12.01 -9.49 -5.34
N GLU A 33 -11.01 -10.29 -4.95
CA GLU A 33 -10.03 -9.91 -3.92
C GLU A 33 -9.11 -8.79 -4.43
N ILE A 34 -8.70 -8.79 -5.70
CA ILE A 34 -7.93 -7.69 -6.30
C ILE A 34 -8.72 -6.38 -6.27
N SER A 35 -10.01 -6.42 -6.56
CA SER A 35 -10.87 -5.23 -6.55
C SER A 35 -11.03 -4.69 -5.13
N SER A 36 -11.29 -5.58 -4.16
CA SER A 36 -11.38 -5.21 -2.74
C SER A 36 -10.07 -4.63 -2.21
N LEU A 37 -8.93 -5.24 -2.57
CA LEU A 37 -7.61 -4.77 -2.19
C LEU A 37 -7.30 -3.39 -2.82
N LYS A 38 -7.67 -3.18 -4.09
CA LYS A 38 -7.50 -1.89 -4.76
C LYS A 38 -8.26 -0.79 -4.03
N GLU A 39 -9.51 -1.04 -3.64
CA GLU A 39 -10.32 -0.08 -2.89
C GLU A 39 -9.69 0.25 -1.53
N LEU A 40 -9.31 -0.78 -0.76
CA LEU A 40 -8.61 -0.61 0.52
C LEU A 40 -7.33 0.21 0.37
N LEU A 41 -6.49 -0.12 -0.61
CA LEU A 41 -5.24 0.59 -0.83
C LEU A 41 -5.49 2.05 -1.22
N ILE A 42 -6.49 2.34 -2.06
CA ILE A 42 -6.81 3.73 -2.43
C ILE A 42 -7.23 4.55 -1.20
N GLU A 43 -8.06 4.00 -0.32
CA GLU A 43 -8.47 4.71 0.90
C GLU A 43 -7.30 4.90 1.88
N HIS A 44 -6.46 3.88 2.05
CA HIS A 44 -5.22 3.96 2.81
C HIS A 44 -4.32 5.10 2.32
N LEU A 45 -4.02 5.15 1.02
CA LEU A 45 -3.20 6.21 0.42
C LEU A 45 -3.81 7.60 0.62
N LYS A 46 -5.13 7.74 0.44
CA LYS A 46 -5.82 9.00 0.69
C LYS A 46 -5.74 9.43 2.16
N LEU A 47 -5.68 8.49 3.10
CA LEU A 47 -5.54 8.81 4.51
C LEU A 47 -4.13 9.35 4.79
N GLU A 48 -3.09 8.71 4.24
CA GLU A 48 -1.71 9.20 4.33
C GLU A 48 -1.54 10.59 3.71
N ASP A 49 -2.07 10.79 2.49
CA ASP A 49 -1.98 12.05 1.74
C ASP A 49 -2.71 13.21 2.42
N ARG A 50 -3.83 12.93 3.09
CA ARG A 50 -4.64 13.98 3.74
C ARG A 50 -4.21 14.27 5.17
N MET A 51 -3.62 13.30 5.86
CA MET A 51 -3.39 13.39 7.31
C MET A 51 -1.91 13.23 7.67
N LEU A 52 -1.30 12.11 7.25
CA LEU A 52 0.03 11.72 7.74
C LEU A 52 1.13 12.61 7.16
N TYR A 53 1.24 12.69 5.83
CA TYR A 53 2.30 13.45 5.19
C TYR A 53 2.21 14.96 5.48
N PRO A 54 1.03 15.61 5.40
CA PRO A 54 0.92 17.04 5.73
C PRO A 54 1.36 17.34 7.16
N ALA A 55 0.92 16.56 8.13
CA ALA A 55 1.24 16.81 9.53
C ALA A 55 2.74 16.66 9.85
N LEU A 56 3.45 15.75 9.15
CA LEU A 56 4.91 15.65 9.24
C LEU A 56 5.63 16.84 8.59
N LYS A 57 5.12 17.32 7.46
CA LYS A 57 5.70 18.46 6.72
C LYS A 57 5.55 19.78 7.45
N ASP A 58 4.48 19.92 8.22
CA ASP A 58 4.18 21.09 9.05
C ASP A 58 4.91 21.08 10.41
N CYS A 59 5.62 19.99 10.73
CA CYS A 59 6.40 19.88 11.95
C CYS A 59 7.65 20.78 11.93
N GLU A 60 7.98 21.41 13.07
CA GLU A 60 9.22 22.19 13.22
C GLU A 60 10.49 21.33 13.16
N ASN A 61 10.37 20.02 13.40
CA ASN A 61 11.51 19.13 13.36
C ASN A 61 11.92 18.80 11.91
N ASN A 62 13.09 19.27 11.49
CA ASN A 62 13.61 19.05 10.14
C ASN A 62 13.62 17.57 9.72
N LYS A 63 13.90 16.62 10.63
CA LYS A 63 13.91 15.19 10.28
C LYS A 63 12.51 14.66 9.97
N ALA A 64 11.50 15.10 10.73
CA ALA A 64 10.11 14.72 10.50
C ALA A 64 9.62 15.29 9.16
N LYS A 65 9.95 16.56 8.89
CA LYS A 65 9.62 17.24 7.64
C LYS A 65 10.25 16.56 6.41
N GLU A 66 11.57 16.34 6.44
CA GLU A 66 12.28 15.65 5.36
C GLU A 66 11.74 14.24 5.11
N ALA A 67 11.36 13.52 6.18
CA ALA A 67 10.73 12.21 6.04
C ALA A 67 9.34 12.32 5.38
N GLY A 68 8.51 13.27 5.80
CA GLY A 68 7.19 13.52 5.19
C GLY A 68 7.29 13.84 3.69
N ASP A 69 8.23 14.68 3.29
CA ASP A 69 8.48 14.99 1.88
C ASP A 69 8.94 13.76 1.10
N LYS A 70 10.01 13.10 1.57
CA LYS A 70 10.58 11.93 0.90
C LYS A 70 9.57 10.80 0.73
N PHE A 71 8.84 10.43 1.78
CA PHE A 71 7.90 9.31 1.71
C PHE A 71 6.75 9.60 0.74
N SER A 72 6.22 10.84 0.76
CA SER A 72 5.17 11.27 -0.17
C SER A 72 5.62 11.23 -1.63
N GLU A 73 6.85 11.68 -1.93
CA GLU A 73 7.41 11.66 -3.28
C GLU A 73 7.64 10.23 -3.78
N GLU A 74 8.29 9.40 -2.97
CA GLU A 74 8.51 8.00 -3.31
C GLU A 74 7.16 7.28 -3.51
N MET A 75 6.06 7.72 -2.85
CA MET A 75 4.81 6.96 -2.84
C MET A 75 4.02 7.17 -4.11
N ASN A 76 4.18 8.34 -4.73
CA ASN A 76 3.65 8.60 -6.06
C ASN A 76 4.11 7.56 -7.10
N GLU A 77 5.37 7.13 -7.05
CA GLU A 77 5.89 6.14 -8.00
C GLU A 77 5.42 4.72 -7.69
N VAL A 78 5.41 4.33 -6.41
CA VAL A 78 4.93 3.00 -6.00
C VAL A 78 3.44 2.85 -6.29
N SER A 79 2.63 3.83 -5.93
CA SER A 79 1.19 3.82 -6.17
C SER A 79 0.85 3.67 -7.65
N LYS A 80 1.58 4.33 -8.55
CA LYS A 80 1.37 4.16 -10.01
C LYS A 80 1.59 2.71 -10.46
N VAL A 81 2.65 2.06 -9.98
CA VAL A 81 2.98 0.68 -10.35
C VAL A 81 1.92 -0.28 -9.80
N VAL A 82 1.52 -0.11 -8.54
CA VAL A 82 0.54 -0.98 -7.87
C VAL A 82 -0.86 -0.81 -8.46
N LEU A 83 -1.31 0.43 -8.70
CA LEU A 83 -2.61 0.68 -9.31
C LEU A 83 -2.69 0.15 -10.73
N LYS A 84 -1.61 0.28 -11.53
CA LYS A 84 -1.53 -0.31 -12.86
C LYS A 84 -1.60 -1.83 -12.83
N PHE A 85 -1.00 -2.48 -11.83
CA PHE A 85 -1.15 -3.91 -11.62
C PHE A 85 -2.62 -4.28 -11.35
N PHE A 86 -3.29 -3.56 -10.45
CA PHE A 86 -4.70 -3.84 -10.17
C PHE A 86 -5.58 -3.64 -11.40
N ASP A 87 -5.42 -2.53 -12.13
CA ASP A 87 -6.16 -2.26 -13.37
C ASP A 87 -5.99 -3.38 -14.40
N LYS A 88 -4.75 -3.87 -14.55
CA LYS A 88 -4.44 -4.96 -15.49
C LYS A 88 -5.16 -6.26 -15.13
N TYR A 89 -5.27 -6.60 -13.85
CA TYR A 89 -5.84 -7.88 -13.42
C TYR A 89 -7.30 -7.79 -12.97
N GLN A 90 -8.02 -6.72 -13.34
CA GLN A 90 -9.49 -6.69 -13.23
C GLN A 90 -10.16 -7.56 -14.30
N ASP A 91 -9.47 -7.89 -15.39
CA ASP A 91 -9.96 -8.83 -16.40
C ASP A 91 -9.47 -10.26 -16.09
N LYS A 92 -10.41 -11.13 -15.70
CA LYS A 92 -10.13 -12.55 -15.40
C LYS A 92 -9.50 -13.31 -16.57
N ASN A 93 -9.73 -12.88 -17.82
CA ASN A 93 -9.16 -13.53 -18.99
C ASN A 93 -7.64 -13.29 -19.10
N ILE A 94 -7.15 -12.17 -18.57
CA ILE A 94 -5.71 -11.88 -18.52
C ILE A 94 -5.00 -12.85 -17.58
N ILE A 95 -5.61 -13.17 -16.43
CA ILE A 95 -5.11 -14.16 -15.47
C ILE A 95 -5.08 -15.56 -16.11
N LEU A 96 -6.14 -15.93 -16.84
CA LEU A 96 -6.21 -17.21 -17.57
C LEU A 96 -5.11 -17.37 -18.62
N THR A 97 -4.80 -16.29 -19.33
CA THR A 97 -3.89 -16.33 -20.48
C THR A 97 -2.44 -16.57 -20.05
N ASP A 98 -2.01 -16.01 -18.92
CA ASP A 98 -0.64 -16.20 -18.41
C ASP A 98 -0.59 -16.16 -16.88
N TYR A 99 -1.07 -17.25 -16.25
CA TYR A 99 -1.10 -17.38 -14.80
C TYR A 99 0.30 -17.30 -14.16
N LYS A 100 1.33 -17.79 -14.85
CA LYS A 100 2.72 -17.73 -14.35
C LYS A 100 3.19 -16.28 -14.25
N LYS A 101 2.90 -15.47 -15.27
CA LYS A 101 3.20 -14.03 -15.24
C LYS A 101 2.39 -13.31 -14.16
N PHE A 102 1.12 -13.65 -13.99
CA PHE A 102 0.30 -13.12 -12.90
C PHE A 102 0.93 -13.36 -11.53
N ILE A 103 1.37 -14.59 -11.24
CA ILE A 103 2.04 -14.90 -9.97
C ILE A 103 3.35 -14.12 -9.81
N ASN A 104 4.19 -14.08 -10.84
CA ASN A 104 5.46 -13.32 -10.77
C ASN A 104 5.23 -11.84 -10.48
N GLU A 105 4.31 -11.20 -11.21
CA GLU A 105 3.98 -9.78 -10.98
C GLU A 105 3.34 -9.56 -9.60
N THR A 106 2.51 -10.50 -9.13
CA THR A 106 1.94 -10.44 -7.78
C THR A 106 3.05 -10.45 -6.72
N GLU A 107 4.06 -11.29 -6.87
CA GLU A 107 5.21 -11.31 -5.95
C GLU A 107 6.03 -10.02 -5.98
N GLU A 108 6.19 -9.39 -7.16
CA GLU A 108 6.87 -8.10 -7.30
C GLU A 108 6.11 -6.99 -6.57
N ILE A 109 4.78 -6.95 -6.74
CA ILE A 109 3.92 -5.99 -6.04
C ILE A 109 3.98 -6.21 -4.52
N ILE A 110 3.89 -7.45 -4.05
CA ILE A 110 4.00 -7.77 -2.62
C ILE A 110 5.33 -7.27 -2.06
N LYS A 111 6.46 -7.49 -2.76
CA LYS A 111 7.77 -6.99 -2.33
C LYS A 111 7.80 -5.47 -2.24
N ALA A 112 7.23 -4.78 -3.23
CA ALA A 112 7.16 -3.32 -3.23
C ALA A 112 6.34 -2.78 -2.06
N VAL A 113 5.12 -3.31 -1.86
CA VAL A 113 4.22 -2.89 -0.76
C VAL A 113 4.81 -3.26 0.61
N SER A 114 5.35 -4.46 0.78
CA SER A 114 5.94 -4.88 2.06
C SER A 114 7.13 -4.02 2.47
N LYS A 115 7.96 -3.62 1.50
CA LYS A 115 9.06 -2.69 1.74
C LYS A 115 8.55 -1.33 2.21
N ARG A 116 7.40 -0.87 1.70
CA ARG A 116 6.77 0.38 2.10
C ARG A 116 6.23 0.33 3.51
N VAL A 117 5.36 -0.64 3.78
CA VAL A 117 4.82 -0.92 5.12
C VAL A 117 5.93 -0.96 6.17
N SER A 118 7.02 -1.67 5.88
CA SER A 118 8.17 -1.74 6.79
C SER A 118 8.85 -0.38 6.99
N ALA A 119 9.02 0.42 5.95
CA ALA A 119 9.62 1.74 6.05
C ALA A 119 8.72 2.74 6.81
N GLU A 120 7.41 2.71 6.55
CA GLU A 120 6.42 3.52 7.28
C GLU A 120 6.43 3.18 8.76
N GLU A 121 6.33 1.90 9.11
CA GLU A 121 6.24 1.47 10.51
C GLU A 121 7.54 1.66 11.31
N THR A 122 8.70 1.55 10.67
CA THR A 122 10.00 1.63 11.37
C THR A 122 10.63 3.01 11.34
N ILE A 123 10.21 3.89 10.43
CA ILE A 123 10.80 5.22 10.25
C ILE A 123 9.73 6.30 10.39
N LEU A 124 8.69 6.25 9.55
CA LEU A 124 7.74 7.36 9.42
C LEU A 124 6.82 7.49 10.65
N PHE A 125 6.21 6.38 11.09
CA PHE A 125 5.30 6.38 12.24
C PHE A 125 6.01 6.76 13.55
N PRO A 126 7.23 6.27 13.85
CA PRO A 126 7.97 6.75 15.02
C PRO A 126 8.29 8.25 14.98
N LEU A 127 8.54 8.83 13.80
CA LEU A 127 8.73 10.28 13.68
C LEU A 127 7.43 11.04 13.92
N PHE A 128 6.31 10.55 13.38
CA PHE A 128 4.99 11.14 13.62
C PHE A 128 4.63 11.11 15.11
N GLU A 129 4.76 9.96 15.76
CA GLU A 129 4.44 9.80 17.19
C GLU A 129 5.33 10.64 18.10
N LYS A 130 6.55 10.95 17.67
CA LYS A 130 7.51 11.71 18.47
C LYS A 130 7.38 13.23 18.31
N TYR A 131 7.01 13.68 17.12
CA TYR A 131 7.14 15.10 16.73
C TYR A 131 5.83 15.76 16.29
N VAL A 132 4.76 14.99 16.11
CA VAL A 132 3.45 15.48 15.66
C VAL A 132 2.35 15.18 16.68
N LYS A 133 2.29 13.95 17.17
CA LYS A 133 1.35 13.51 18.22
C LYS A 133 1.74 14.05 19.59
#